data_AF-A0A965T926-F1
#
_entry.id   AF-A0A965T926-F1
#
_cell.length_a   1.000
_cell.length_b   1.000
_cell.length_c   1.000
_cell.angle_alpha   90.00
_cell.angle_beta   90.00
_cell.angle_gamma   90.00
#
_symmetry.space_group_name_H-M   'P 1'
#
loop_
_entity.id
_entity.type
_entity.pdbx_description
1 polymer ?
#
loop_
_entity_poly.entity_id
_entity_poly.type
_entity_poly.pdbx_seq_one_letter_code
_entity_poly.pdbx_strand_id
1 'polypeptide(L)'
;RTLQRNFIAEILKNSFKTYALVAFVSSDEANWRFSLVKLEISFSENNFHEKLSSARRFSFLVGKNEGTHTVQSQFLKFFIDETQNIAPTIAQIEKLFDIETVTNKFFEKYKELFCLVQEGLQDLFNNDEKIKNDFIAKEISIPDFAKKTLGQIVFLYFLQKKGWFGVKNDKDWGSGDKNFLRQLFEKNKENQNFFNDVLEHLFYEALAQDRGINAIYTKLDCRMPFLNGGLFEPMNGYAWETTKINLPNQIFSNNNSTKEGDVGDGIFDVFDRYNFTVNENEPLEQEVAVDPEMLGKVFENLLEIKDRKSKGAFYTPREIVHYMCQESLINYLHNHCDLPMEQLTNFIKNKSLENIENSALKIDSLLENVKICDPAVGSGAFMLGMLNE
;
A
#
# COMPACT_ATOMS: atom_id res chain seq x y z
N ARG A 1 8.69 -11.03 13.31
CA ARG A 1 9.53 -9.86 12.94
C ARG A 1 10.16 -9.20 14.17
N THR A 2 9.38 -9.01 15.23
CA THR A 2 9.79 -8.50 16.55
C THR A 2 11.02 -9.19 17.15
N LEU A 3 11.11 -10.52 17.05
CA LEU A 3 12.27 -11.29 17.55
C LEU A 3 13.59 -10.91 16.87
N GLN A 4 13.58 -10.71 15.54
CA GLN A 4 14.77 -10.29 14.79
C GLN A 4 15.21 -8.89 15.20
N ARG A 5 14.26 -7.96 15.38
CA ARG A 5 14.52 -6.60 15.86
C ARG A 5 15.12 -6.61 17.26
N ASN A 6 14.54 -7.40 18.18
CA ASN A 6 15.00 -7.50 19.56
C ASN A 6 16.41 -8.11 19.64
N PHE A 7 16.71 -9.11 18.82
CA PHE A 7 18.05 -9.70 18.73
C PHE A 7 19.12 -8.67 18.31
N ILE A 8 18.84 -7.87 17.27
CA ILE A 8 19.78 -6.81 16.86
C ILE A 8 19.87 -5.71 17.92
N ALA A 9 18.76 -5.37 18.57
CA ALA A 9 18.76 -4.39 19.66
C ALA A 9 19.66 -4.83 20.82
N GLU A 10 19.70 -6.13 21.15
CA GLU A 10 20.60 -6.69 22.17
C GLU A 10 22.08 -6.59 21.75
N ILE A 11 22.39 -6.91 20.48
CA ILE A 11 23.75 -6.76 19.93
C ILE A 11 24.21 -5.30 19.98
N LEU A 12 23.34 -4.36 19.60
CA LEU A 12 23.62 -2.93 19.62
C LEU A 12 23.93 -2.44 21.05
N LYS A 13 23.15 -2.89 22.04
CA LYS A 13 23.39 -2.60 23.47
C LYS A 13 24.74 -3.14 23.93
N ASN A 14 25.03 -4.41 23.64
CA ASN A 14 26.28 -5.05 24.05
C ASN A 14 27.53 -4.45 23.38
N SER A 15 27.37 -3.84 22.21
CA SER A 15 28.45 -3.22 21.45
C SER A 15 28.56 -1.69 21.62
N PHE A 16 27.70 -1.10 22.46
CA PHE A 16 27.59 0.36 22.64
C PHE A 16 27.42 1.12 21.31
N LYS A 17 26.63 0.55 20.39
CA LYS A 17 26.28 1.17 19.10
C LYS A 17 24.81 1.53 19.07
N THR A 18 24.46 2.59 18.34
CA THR A 18 23.09 3.09 18.20
C THR A 18 22.44 2.72 16.87
N TYR A 19 23.22 2.28 15.88
CA TYR A 19 22.76 1.96 14.53
C TYR A 19 23.39 0.66 14.02
N ALA A 20 22.59 -0.15 13.32
CA ALA A 20 23.08 -1.32 12.57
C ALA A 20 22.38 -1.41 11.20
N LEU A 21 23.18 -1.70 10.17
CA LEU A 21 22.68 -2.20 8.89
C LEU A 21 22.79 -3.72 8.91
N VAL A 22 21.68 -4.41 8.63
CA VAL A 22 21.57 -5.86 8.80
C VAL A 22 20.88 -6.46 7.58
N ALA A 23 21.49 -7.50 7.01
CA ALA A 23 20.84 -8.35 6.02
C ALA A 23 20.31 -9.61 6.71
N PHE A 24 18.99 -9.80 6.71
CA PHE A 24 18.36 -11.03 7.18
C PHE A 24 18.14 -11.96 5.98
N VAL A 25 18.95 -13.01 5.91
CA VAL A 25 18.92 -14.00 4.83
C VAL A 25 18.52 -15.35 5.43
N SER A 26 17.50 -15.99 4.84
CA SER A 26 17.13 -17.38 5.14
C SER A 26 17.68 -18.27 4.04
N SER A 27 18.17 -19.47 4.38
CA SER A 27 18.60 -20.46 3.37
C SER A 27 17.43 -20.96 2.50
N ASP A 28 16.22 -20.89 3.04
CA ASP A 28 15.04 -21.57 2.48
C ASP A 28 14.09 -20.59 1.75
N GLU A 29 14.35 -19.28 1.84
CA GLU A 29 13.55 -18.25 1.17
C GLU A 29 14.38 -17.53 0.09
N ALA A 30 13.81 -17.38 -1.11
CA ALA A 30 14.41 -16.61 -2.19
C ALA A 30 14.39 -15.09 -1.95
N ASN A 31 13.63 -14.64 -0.96
CA ASN A 31 13.52 -13.25 -0.56
C ASN A 31 14.28 -13.04 0.76
N TRP A 32 14.97 -11.92 0.87
CA TRP A 32 15.71 -11.52 2.06
C TRP A 32 15.39 -10.06 2.39
N ARG A 33 15.79 -9.62 3.59
CA ARG A 33 15.52 -8.25 4.05
C ARG A 33 16.80 -7.50 4.31
N PHE A 34 16.87 -6.26 3.83
CA PHE A 34 17.91 -5.32 4.17
C PHE A 34 17.36 -4.27 5.12
N SER A 35 17.85 -4.22 6.35
CA SER A 35 17.24 -3.44 7.43
C SER A 35 18.22 -2.47 8.08
N LEU A 36 17.74 -1.27 8.36
CA LEU A 36 18.35 -0.31 9.29
C LEU A 36 17.67 -0.45 10.66
N VAL A 37 18.43 -0.80 11.69
CA VAL A 37 17.95 -0.85 13.08
C VAL A 37 18.60 0.28 13.87
N LYS A 38 17.78 1.10 14.53
CA LYS A 38 18.20 2.23 15.35
C LYS A 38 17.68 2.09 16.78
N LEU A 39 18.53 2.35 17.76
CA LEU A 39 18.12 2.58 19.14
C LEU A 39 17.89 4.08 19.33
N GLU A 40 16.68 4.48 19.70
CA GLU A 40 16.44 5.84 20.18
C GLU A 40 16.80 5.92 21.67
N ILE A 41 17.01 7.13 22.18
CA ILE A 41 17.17 7.35 23.62
C ILE A 41 16.10 8.35 23.99
N SER A 42 15.12 7.94 24.78
CA SER A 42 14.09 8.83 25.29
C SER A 42 14.49 9.32 26.68
N PHE A 43 14.61 10.64 26.84
CA PHE A 43 14.83 11.27 28.14
C PHE A 43 13.48 11.58 28.77
N SER A 44 13.23 11.10 29.99
CA SER A 44 12.07 11.55 30.78
C SER A 44 12.42 12.79 31.59
N GLU A 45 11.62 13.85 31.48
CA GLU A 45 11.88 15.17 32.09
C GLU A 45 12.07 15.15 33.62
N ASN A 46 11.62 14.11 34.33
CA ASN A 46 11.63 14.08 35.79
C ASN A 46 12.64 13.13 36.45
N ASN A 47 13.44 12.36 35.68
CA ASN A 47 14.52 11.54 36.23
C ASN A 47 15.58 11.27 35.15
N PHE A 48 16.85 11.52 35.46
CA PHE A 48 18.03 11.16 34.65
C PHE A 48 18.28 9.63 34.60
N HIS A 49 17.22 8.82 34.64
CA HIS A 49 17.31 7.40 34.32
C HIS A 49 17.11 7.26 32.82
N GLU A 50 18.16 6.87 32.09
CA GLU A 50 18.06 6.43 30.70
C GLU A 50 17.03 5.30 30.62
N LYS A 51 15.82 5.61 30.15
CA LYS A 51 14.87 4.58 29.78
C LYS A 51 15.29 4.12 28.38
N LEU A 52 15.81 2.90 28.31
CA LEU A 52 16.11 2.23 27.04
C LEU A 52 14.88 2.29 26.15
N SER A 53 14.95 3.03 25.05
CA SER A 53 13.82 3.12 24.13
C SER A 53 13.70 1.83 23.30
N SER A 54 12.52 1.66 22.70
CA SER A 54 12.24 0.61 21.74
C SER A 54 13.04 0.82 20.45
N ALA A 55 13.71 -0.24 19.97
CA ALA A 55 14.41 -0.19 18.69
C ALA A 55 13.41 0.05 17.54
N ARG A 56 13.75 0.96 16.62
CA ARG A 56 13.02 1.13 15.36
C ARG A 56 13.75 0.38 14.24
N ARG A 57 13.00 -0.26 13.36
CA ARG A 57 13.55 -0.97 12.21
C ARG A 57 12.88 -0.52 10.91
N PHE A 58 13.69 -0.11 9.95
CA PHE A 58 13.29 0.17 8.57
C PHE A 58 13.83 -0.93 7.68
N SER A 59 13.01 -1.53 6.80
CA SER A 59 13.42 -2.70 6.02
C SER A 59 13.01 -2.61 4.57
N PHE A 60 13.95 -2.91 3.67
CA PHE A 60 13.66 -3.23 2.28
C PHE A 60 13.49 -4.74 2.12
N LEU A 61 12.44 -5.15 1.41
CA LEU A 61 12.32 -6.52 0.93
C LEU A 61 13.04 -6.63 -0.43
N VAL A 62 13.94 -7.60 -0.54
CA VAL A 62 14.74 -7.83 -1.74
C VAL A 62 14.59 -9.29 -2.15
N GLY A 63 14.35 -9.55 -3.43
CA GLY A 63 14.16 -10.90 -3.94
C GLY A 63 13.79 -10.92 -5.42
N LYS A 64 13.65 -12.12 -5.98
CA LYS A 64 13.42 -12.31 -7.43
C LYS A 64 12.12 -11.66 -7.94
N ASN A 65 11.11 -11.51 -7.07
CA ASN A 65 9.79 -10.97 -7.39
C ASN A 65 9.54 -9.59 -6.75
N GLU A 66 10.57 -8.93 -6.26
CA GLU A 66 10.47 -7.60 -5.66
C GLU A 66 11.15 -6.56 -6.55
N GLY A 67 10.56 -5.37 -6.63
CA GLY A 67 11.09 -4.25 -7.41
C GLY A 67 12.38 -3.73 -6.77
N THR A 68 13.53 -4.24 -7.23
CA THR A 68 14.83 -3.82 -6.70
C THR A 68 15.31 -2.49 -7.25
N HIS A 69 14.62 -1.92 -8.25
CA HIS A 69 15.05 -0.71 -8.94
C HIS A 69 15.14 0.50 -8.00
N THR A 70 14.16 0.69 -7.11
CA THR A 70 14.21 1.79 -6.13
C THR A 70 15.39 1.65 -5.17
N VAL A 71 15.65 0.43 -4.68
CA VAL A 71 16.80 0.15 -3.81
C VAL A 71 18.11 0.35 -4.56
N GLN A 72 18.23 -0.17 -5.79
CA GLN A 72 19.42 -0.02 -6.62
C GLN A 72 19.67 1.44 -6.98
N SER A 73 18.70 2.15 -7.53
CA SER A 73 18.88 3.57 -7.91
C SER A 73 19.19 4.47 -6.71
N GLN A 74 18.66 4.18 -5.52
CA GLN A 74 18.98 4.93 -4.30
C GLN A 74 20.32 4.54 -3.70
N PHE A 75 20.66 3.25 -3.61
CA PHE A 75 21.92 2.81 -3.01
C PHE A 75 23.09 3.00 -3.97
N LEU A 76 22.96 2.61 -5.25
CA LEU A 76 24.04 2.74 -6.25
C LEU A 76 24.50 4.19 -6.41
N LYS A 77 23.60 5.17 -6.39
CA LYS A 77 23.99 6.60 -6.44
C LYS A 77 24.85 7.04 -5.25
N PHE A 78 24.72 6.38 -4.10
CA PHE A 78 25.47 6.70 -2.89
C PHE A 78 26.74 5.85 -2.70
N PHE A 79 26.77 4.62 -3.24
CA PHE A 79 27.91 3.71 -3.12
C PHE A 79 28.87 3.75 -4.33
N ILE A 80 28.41 4.18 -5.52
CA ILE A 80 29.21 4.20 -6.76
C ILE A 80 29.86 5.56 -7.04
N ASP A 81 29.63 6.58 -6.22
CA ASP A 81 30.38 7.83 -6.35
C ASP A 81 31.82 7.67 -5.82
N GLU A 82 32.60 6.82 -6.50
CA GLU A 82 34.04 6.59 -6.30
C GLU A 82 34.85 7.88 -6.40
N THR A 83 34.26 8.96 -6.92
CA THR A 83 34.92 10.25 -7.09
C THR A 83 35.05 11.03 -5.78
N GLN A 84 34.23 10.74 -4.75
CA GLN A 84 34.23 11.54 -3.52
C GLN A 84 34.97 10.90 -2.33
N ASN A 85 35.20 9.58 -2.30
CA ASN A 85 35.92 8.88 -1.20
C ASN A 85 35.46 9.28 0.23
N ILE A 86 34.22 9.76 0.37
CA ILE A 86 33.63 10.23 1.63
C ILE A 86 32.62 9.18 2.06
N ALA A 87 32.83 8.61 3.25
CA ALA A 87 31.87 7.70 3.85
C ALA A 87 30.53 8.43 4.07
N PRO A 88 29.38 7.81 3.73
CA PRO A 88 28.09 8.42 3.94
C PRO A 88 27.84 8.68 5.44
N THR A 89 27.24 9.82 5.73
CA THR A 89 26.80 10.18 7.09
C THR A 89 25.60 9.33 7.51
N ILE A 90 25.40 9.16 8.82
CA ILE A 90 24.23 8.45 9.37
C ILE A 90 22.92 9.07 8.87
N ALA A 91 22.84 10.41 8.81
CA ALA A 91 21.66 11.12 8.30
C ALA A 91 21.37 10.81 6.82
N GLN A 92 22.41 10.64 5.99
CA GLN A 92 22.24 10.22 4.60
C GLN A 92 21.72 8.78 4.51
N ILE A 93 22.20 7.88 5.38
CA ILE A 93 21.71 6.50 5.45
C ILE A 93 20.26 6.46 5.94
N GLU A 94 19.91 7.20 6.99
CA GLU A 94 18.52 7.29 7.47
C GLU A 94 17.58 7.78 6.35
N LYS A 95 17.99 8.78 5.56
CA LYS A 95 17.22 9.28 4.42
C LYS A 95 17.02 8.25 3.31
N LEU A 96 17.94 7.28 3.15
CA LEU A 96 17.75 6.18 2.20
C LEU A 96 16.64 5.22 2.63
N PHE A 97 16.38 5.09 3.92
CA PHE A 97 15.32 4.25 4.48
C PHE A 97 14.04 5.03 4.78
N ASP A 98 13.98 6.31 4.40
CA ASP A 98 12.82 7.16 4.60
C ASP A 98 11.69 6.77 3.63
N ILE A 99 10.62 6.24 4.21
CA ILE A 99 9.40 5.87 3.49
C ILE A 99 8.78 7.09 2.82
N GLU A 100 8.78 8.25 3.48
CA GLU A 100 8.14 9.45 2.92
C GLU A 100 8.80 9.85 1.61
N THR A 101 10.12 9.74 1.51
CA THR A 101 10.85 9.99 0.26
C THR A 101 10.41 9.04 -0.86
N VAL A 102 10.23 7.75 -0.58
CA VAL A 102 9.77 6.76 -1.58
C VAL A 102 8.32 7.02 -1.98
N THR A 103 7.45 7.22 -0.99
CA THR A 103 6.02 7.50 -1.18
C THR A 103 5.79 8.78 -1.96
N ASN A 104 6.52 9.85 -1.66
CA ASN A 104 6.42 11.12 -2.38
C ASN A 104 6.90 10.99 -3.83
N LYS A 105 8.01 10.28 -4.08
CA LYS A 105 8.48 10.02 -5.45
C LYS A 105 7.47 9.20 -6.25
N PHE A 106 6.94 8.14 -5.65
CA PHE A 106 5.89 7.35 -6.27
C PHE A 106 4.67 8.22 -6.57
N PHE A 107 4.27 9.09 -5.64
CA PHE A 107 3.12 9.96 -5.82
C PHE A 107 3.26 10.92 -7.00
N GLU A 108 4.42 11.56 -7.17
CA GLU A 108 4.65 12.42 -8.34
C GLU A 108 4.57 11.61 -9.65
N LYS A 109 5.14 10.40 -9.69
CA LYS A 109 4.98 9.51 -10.86
C LYS A 109 3.53 9.06 -11.05
N TYR A 110 2.79 8.82 -9.98
CA TYR A 110 1.37 8.47 -10.03
C TYR A 110 0.54 9.62 -10.63
N LYS A 111 0.84 10.88 -10.30
CA LYS A 111 0.20 12.04 -10.93
C LYS A 111 0.51 12.11 -12.43
N GLU A 112 1.76 11.88 -12.81
CA GLU A 112 2.16 11.85 -14.23
C GLU A 112 1.34 10.78 -14.98
N LEU A 113 1.22 9.58 -14.41
CA LEU A 113 0.38 8.49 -14.98
C LEU A 113 -1.11 8.85 -15.02
N PHE A 114 -1.63 9.51 -13.99
CA PHE A 114 -3.00 9.98 -13.97
C PHE A 114 -3.28 10.94 -15.13
N CYS A 115 -2.39 11.92 -15.35
CA CYS A 115 -2.48 12.83 -16.50
C CYS A 115 -2.42 12.07 -17.83
N LEU A 116 -1.51 11.10 -17.96
CA LEU A 116 -1.36 10.28 -19.16
C LEU A 116 -2.65 9.51 -19.51
N VAL A 117 -3.29 8.88 -18.51
CA VAL A 117 -4.58 8.18 -18.68
C VAL A 117 -5.68 9.17 -19.02
N GLN A 118 -5.71 10.33 -18.36
CA GLN A 118 -6.72 11.36 -18.61
C GLN A 118 -6.62 11.90 -20.04
N GLU A 119 -5.42 12.16 -20.55
CA GLU A 119 -5.17 12.59 -21.93
C GLU A 119 -5.64 11.54 -22.93
N GLY A 120 -5.29 10.27 -22.71
CA GLY A 120 -5.75 9.17 -23.57
C GLY A 120 -7.28 9.02 -23.61
N LEU A 121 -7.94 9.19 -22.47
CA LEU A 121 -9.41 9.19 -22.40
C LEU A 121 -10.03 10.45 -23.04
N GLN A 122 -9.38 11.61 -22.90
CA GLN A 122 -9.84 12.86 -23.49
C GLN A 122 -9.80 12.81 -25.02
N ASP A 123 -8.76 12.20 -25.58
CA ASP A 123 -8.65 11.98 -27.02
C ASP A 123 -9.75 11.06 -27.54
N LEU A 124 -10.06 9.97 -26.82
CA LEU A 124 -11.18 9.08 -27.14
C LEU A 124 -12.52 9.81 -27.05
N PHE A 125 -12.74 10.59 -26.00
CA PHE A 125 -13.96 11.38 -25.81
C PHE A 125 -14.18 12.42 -26.92
N ASN A 126 -13.11 12.99 -27.47
CA ASN A 126 -13.19 13.98 -28.54
C ASN A 126 -13.42 13.35 -29.93
N ASN A 127 -12.91 12.14 -30.15
CA ASN A 127 -12.89 11.50 -31.46
C ASN A 127 -13.97 10.42 -31.66
N ASP A 128 -14.55 9.87 -30.58
CA ASP A 128 -15.58 8.83 -30.64
C ASP A 128 -16.93 9.34 -30.06
N GLU A 129 -17.90 9.57 -30.94
CA GLU A 129 -19.24 10.04 -30.53
C GLU A 129 -19.98 9.04 -29.63
N LYS A 130 -19.73 7.73 -29.75
CA LYS A 130 -20.41 6.74 -28.89
C LYS A 130 -19.93 6.85 -27.46
N ILE A 131 -18.62 6.90 -27.26
CA ILE A 131 -18.00 7.09 -25.93
C ILE A 131 -18.50 8.39 -25.33
N LYS A 132 -18.48 9.48 -26.10
CA LYS A 132 -18.96 10.79 -25.67
C LYS A 132 -20.42 10.76 -25.21
N ASN A 133 -21.31 10.17 -25.99
CA ASN A 133 -22.73 10.10 -25.67
C ASN A 133 -23.00 9.24 -24.43
N ASP A 134 -22.31 8.10 -24.29
CA ASP A 134 -22.46 7.22 -23.12
C ASP A 134 -21.95 7.91 -21.84
N PHE A 135 -20.78 8.56 -21.90
CA PHE A 135 -20.23 9.29 -20.75
C PHE A 135 -21.13 10.44 -20.32
N ILE A 136 -21.70 11.20 -21.25
CA ILE A 136 -22.65 12.28 -20.94
C ILE A 136 -23.94 11.70 -20.34
N ALA A 137 -24.50 10.65 -20.94
CA ALA A 137 -25.74 10.03 -20.46
C ALA A 137 -25.61 9.41 -19.07
N LYS A 138 -24.41 8.95 -18.70
CA LYS A 138 -24.10 8.32 -17.42
C LYS A 138 -23.44 9.27 -16.42
N GLU A 139 -23.34 10.56 -16.76
CA GLU A 139 -22.71 11.59 -15.91
C GLU A 139 -21.28 11.22 -15.48
N ILE A 140 -20.51 10.61 -16.38
CA ILE A 140 -19.15 10.17 -16.13
C ILE A 140 -18.18 11.29 -16.49
N SER A 141 -17.40 11.71 -15.50
CA SER A 141 -16.29 12.63 -15.73
C SER A 141 -15.02 11.86 -16.10
N ILE A 142 -14.27 12.37 -17.09
CA ILE A 142 -12.99 11.80 -17.51
C ILE A 142 -11.99 11.71 -16.34
N PRO A 143 -11.85 12.75 -15.48
CA PRO A 143 -10.96 12.67 -14.32
C PRO A 143 -11.37 11.56 -13.35
N ASP A 144 -12.67 11.37 -13.09
CA ASP A 144 -13.12 10.32 -12.17
C ASP A 144 -12.92 8.91 -12.76
N PHE A 145 -13.15 8.76 -14.07
CA PHE A 145 -12.87 7.51 -14.77
C PHE A 145 -11.37 7.15 -14.75
N ALA A 146 -10.50 8.13 -15.01
CA ALA A 146 -9.04 7.97 -14.91
C ALA A 146 -8.62 7.60 -13.48
N LYS A 147 -9.18 8.30 -12.48
CA LYS A 147 -8.93 8.05 -11.05
C LYS A 147 -9.34 6.64 -10.66
N LYS A 148 -10.52 6.19 -11.08
CA LYS A 148 -11.03 4.84 -10.83
C LYS A 148 -10.17 3.78 -11.52
N THR A 149 -9.83 3.98 -12.79
CA THR A 149 -8.99 3.05 -13.57
C THR A 149 -7.63 2.85 -12.92
N LEU A 150 -6.93 3.94 -12.62
CA LEU A 150 -5.60 3.86 -11.99
C LEU A 150 -5.69 3.30 -10.56
N GLY A 151 -6.76 3.65 -9.84
CA GLY A 151 -7.11 3.10 -8.53
C GLY A 151 -7.34 1.58 -8.53
N GLN A 152 -8.02 1.06 -9.53
CA GLN A 152 -8.21 -0.39 -9.72
C GLN A 152 -6.86 -1.08 -9.97
N ILE A 153 -6.02 -0.53 -10.87
CA ILE A 153 -4.73 -1.14 -11.20
C ILE A 153 -3.80 -1.16 -9.99
N VAL A 154 -3.68 -0.04 -9.26
CA VAL A 154 -2.80 0.02 -8.08
C VAL A 154 -3.30 -0.91 -6.97
N PHE A 155 -4.62 -1.05 -6.79
CA PHE A 155 -5.19 -2.01 -5.84
C PHE A 155 -4.80 -3.46 -6.17
N LEU A 156 -4.83 -3.83 -7.45
CA LEU A 156 -4.35 -5.13 -7.90
C LEU A 156 -2.85 -5.31 -7.69
N TYR A 157 -2.04 -4.25 -7.83
CA TYR A 157 -0.62 -4.30 -7.50
C TYR A 157 -0.33 -4.58 -6.02
N PHE A 158 -1.18 -4.12 -5.11
CA PHE A 158 -1.13 -4.51 -3.70
C PHE A 158 -1.50 -5.99 -3.53
N LEU A 159 -2.66 -6.39 -4.04
CA LEU A 159 -3.18 -7.74 -3.82
C LEU A 159 -2.34 -8.84 -4.48
N GLN A 160 -1.69 -8.57 -5.62
CA GLN A 160 -0.86 -9.58 -6.29
C GLN A 160 0.32 -10.02 -5.41
N LYS A 161 0.77 -9.19 -4.47
CA LYS A 161 1.81 -9.56 -3.50
C LYS A 161 1.38 -10.69 -2.55
N LYS A 162 0.07 -10.86 -2.31
CA LYS A 162 -0.48 -12.00 -1.59
C LYS A 162 -0.49 -13.29 -2.41
N GLY A 163 -0.21 -13.24 -3.73
CA GLY A 163 -0.24 -14.40 -4.62
C GLY A 163 -1.67 -14.91 -4.87
N TRP A 164 -2.66 -14.01 -4.86
CA TRP A 164 -4.07 -14.38 -5.02
C TRP A 164 -4.54 -14.42 -6.47
N PHE A 165 -3.80 -13.87 -7.42
CA PHE A 165 -4.20 -13.86 -8.83
C PHE A 165 -3.53 -14.98 -9.62
N GLY A 166 -4.27 -15.54 -10.59
CA GLY A 166 -3.73 -16.56 -11.49
C GLY A 166 -3.41 -17.89 -10.80
N VAL A 167 -4.09 -18.21 -9.70
CA VAL A 167 -3.88 -19.47 -8.97
C VAL A 167 -4.45 -20.62 -9.82
N LYS A 168 -3.68 -21.69 -9.99
CA LYS A 168 -4.16 -22.87 -10.73
C LYS A 168 -5.29 -23.57 -9.98
N ASN A 169 -6.17 -24.25 -10.72
CA ASN A 169 -7.37 -24.90 -10.16
C ASN A 169 -7.06 -25.93 -9.06
N ASP A 170 -5.87 -26.54 -9.10
CA ASP A 170 -5.38 -27.55 -8.16
C ASP A 170 -4.51 -26.99 -7.02
N LYS A 171 -4.33 -25.67 -6.93
CA LYS A 171 -3.43 -25.02 -5.98
C LYS A 171 -4.16 -24.16 -4.96
N ASP A 172 -3.54 -24.05 -3.79
CA ASP A 172 -4.00 -23.20 -2.70
C ASP A 172 -3.82 -21.71 -3.01
N TRP A 173 -4.70 -20.89 -2.43
CA TRP A 173 -4.56 -19.44 -2.49
C TRP A 173 -3.18 -19.00 -1.98
N GLY A 174 -2.57 -18.04 -2.66
CA GLY A 174 -1.23 -17.57 -2.34
C GLY A 174 -0.11 -18.17 -3.18
N SER A 175 -0.41 -19.22 -3.98
CA SER A 175 0.53 -19.79 -4.95
C SER A 175 0.53 -19.06 -6.30
N GLY A 176 -0.28 -18.02 -6.44
CA GLY A 176 -0.45 -17.26 -7.67
C GLY A 176 0.76 -16.40 -8.00
N ASP A 177 0.75 -15.82 -9.20
CA ASP A 177 1.86 -15.01 -9.66
C ASP A 177 1.87 -13.63 -8.96
N LYS A 178 3.03 -13.24 -8.44
CA LYS A 178 3.23 -11.93 -7.80
C LYS A 178 3.42 -10.79 -8.80
N ASN A 179 3.66 -11.11 -10.07
CA ASN A 179 3.78 -10.22 -11.21
C ASN A 179 2.66 -10.47 -12.24
N PHE A 180 1.49 -10.91 -11.76
CA PHE A 180 0.37 -11.35 -12.59
C PHE A 180 -0.03 -10.32 -13.66
N LEU A 181 -0.19 -9.05 -13.29
CA LEU A 181 -0.63 -8.01 -14.23
C LEU A 181 0.37 -7.75 -15.35
N ARG A 182 1.67 -7.71 -15.03
CA ARG A 182 2.73 -7.57 -16.04
C ARG A 182 2.70 -8.72 -17.01
N GLN A 183 2.62 -9.96 -16.53
CA GLN A 183 2.58 -11.14 -17.40
C GLN A 183 1.31 -11.16 -18.26
N LEU A 184 0.17 -10.77 -17.68
CA LEU A 184 -1.08 -10.65 -18.40
C LEU A 184 -0.97 -9.60 -19.53
N PHE A 185 -0.31 -8.48 -19.28
CA PHE A 185 -0.04 -7.47 -20.30
C PHE A 185 0.87 -8.00 -21.40
N GLU A 186 2.03 -8.56 -21.04
CA GLU A 186 3.01 -9.07 -22.01
C GLU A 186 2.43 -10.13 -22.95
N LYS A 187 1.53 -10.98 -22.44
CA LYS A 187 0.84 -12.00 -23.25
C LYS A 187 -0.15 -11.40 -24.27
N ASN A 188 -0.70 -10.22 -24.00
CA ASN A 188 -1.83 -9.66 -24.74
C ASN A 188 -1.50 -8.39 -25.55
N LYS A 189 -0.39 -7.72 -25.25
CA LYS A 189 -0.05 -6.39 -25.79
C LYS A 189 0.03 -6.31 -27.33
N GLU A 190 0.32 -7.42 -28.01
CA GLU A 190 0.46 -7.48 -29.47
C GLU A 190 -0.85 -7.79 -30.20
N ASN A 191 -1.81 -8.43 -29.52
CA ASN A 191 -2.97 -9.04 -30.17
C ASN A 191 -4.27 -8.26 -29.97
N GLN A 192 -4.36 -7.45 -28.91
CA GLN A 192 -5.61 -6.81 -28.52
C GLN A 192 -5.39 -5.53 -27.70
N ASN A 193 -6.44 -4.73 -27.55
CA ASN A 193 -6.41 -3.56 -26.70
C ASN A 193 -6.43 -4.01 -25.23
N PHE A 194 -5.40 -3.68 -24.47
CA PHE A 194 -5.27 -4.22 -23.13
C PHE A 194 -6.33 -3.68 -22.16
N PHE A 195 -6.74 -2.42 -22.30
CA PHE A 195 -7.80 -1.89 -21.44
C PHE A 195 -9.14 -2.56 -21.76
N ASN A 196 -9.60 -2.41 -23.00
CA ASN A 196 -10.91 -2.85 -23.45
C ASN A 196 -11.08 -4.38 -23.39
N ASP A 197 -10.12 -5.12 -23.97
CA ASP A 197 -10.29 -6.54 -24.22
C ASP A 197 -9.79 -7.42 -23.05
N VAL A 198 -9.09 -6.83 -22.08
CA VAL A 198 -8.50 -7.57 -20.95
C VAL A 198 -8.86 -6.95 -19.60
N LEU A 199 -8.54 -5.68 -19.34
CA LEU A 199 -8.73 -5.08 -18.03
C LEU A 199 -10.21 -4.90 -17.67
N GLU A 200 -11.07 -4.48 -18.58
CA GLU A 200 -12.50 -4.32 -18.28
C GLU A 200 -13.12 -5.66 -17.87
N HIS A 201 -12.81 -6.74 -18.58
CA HIS A 201 -13.23 -8.09 -18.21
C HIS A 201 -12.62 -8.54 -16.87
N LEU A 202 -11.36 -8.21 -16.60
CA LEU A 202 -10.73 -8.50 -15.32
C LEU A 202 -11.44 -7.76 -14.17
N PHE A 203 -11.75 -6.47 -14.34
CA PHE A 203 -12.41 -5.66 -13.31
C PHE A 203 -13.86 -6.08 -13.13
N TYR A 204 -14.67 -5.98 -14.18
CA TYR A 204 -16.13 -6.02 -14.09
C TYR A 204 -16.71 -7.43 -14.13
N GLU A 205 -15.94 -8.42 -14.60
CA GLU A 205 -16.32 -9.82 -14.48
C GLU A 205 -15.48 -10.50 -13.40
N ALA A 206 -14.16 -10.64 -13.61
CA ALA A 206 -13.35 -11.56 -12.82
C ALA A 206 -13.33 -11.20 -11.33
N LEU A 207 -13.28 -9.92 -11.00
CA LEU A 207 -13.14 -9.46 -9.61
C LEU A 207 -14.46 -9.01 -8.97
N ALA A 208 -15.47 -8.69 -9.78
CA ALA A 208 -16.78 -8.18 -9.33
C ALA A 208 -17.89 -9.24 -9.26
N GLN A 209 -17.66 -10.46 -9.75
CA GLN A 209 -18.65 -11.54 -9.68
C GLN A 209 -18.19 -12.65 -8.74
N ASP A 210 -19.06 -13.04 -7.81
CA ASP A 210 -18.85 -14.22 -6.97
C ASP A 210 -19.05 -15.49 -7.80
N ARG A 211 -18.04 -16.36 -7.81
CA ARG A 211 -18.02 -17.64 -8.51
C ARG A 211 -18.01 -18.84 -7.55
N GLY A 212 -18.38 -18.59 -6.29
CA GLY A 212 -18.39 -19.58 -5.23
C GLY A 212 -16.99 -20.07 -4.88
N ILE A 213 -16.93 -21.22 -4.19
CA ILE A 213 -15.71 -21.69 -3.52
C ILE A 213 -14.55 -22.01 -4.45
N ASN A 214 -14.85 -22.44 -5.69
CA ASN A 214 -13.84 -22.79 -6.68
C ASN A 214 -13.23 -21.52 -7.30
N ALA A 215 -14.01 -20.44 -7.41
CA ALA A 215 -13.59 -19.13 -7.88
C ALA A 215 -12.93 -19.13 -9.29
N ILE A 216 -13.29 -20.09 -10.15
CA ILE A 216 -12.64 -20.29 -11.46
C ILE A 216 -13.16 -19.26 -12.47
N TYR A 217 -12.25 -18.46 -13.02
CA TYR A 217 -12.53 -17.56 -14.12
C TYR A 217 -12.15 -18.20 -15.46
N THR A 218 -13.18 -18.53 -16.25
CA THR A 218 -13.05 -19.36 -17.46
C THR A 218 -12.20 -18.73 -18.56
N LYS A 219 -12.20 -17.40 -18.73
CA LYS A 219 -11.40 -16.74 -19.79
C LYS A 219 -9.89 -16.83 -19.56
N LEU A 220 -9.45 -16.97 -18.31
CA LEU A 220 -8.04 -17.10 -17.95
C LEU A 220 -7.67 -18.50 -17.44
N ASP A 221 -8.65 -19.41 -17.35
CA ASP A 221 -8.52 -20.78 -16.81
C ASP A 221 -7.75 -20.82 -15.48
N CYS A 222 -8.11 -19.92 -14.57
CA CYS A 222 -7.47 -19.79 -13.26
C CYS A 222 -8.45 -19.33 -12.19
N ARG A 223 -8.08 -19.53 -10.93
CA ARG A 223 -8.86 -19.04 -9.78
C ARG A 223 -8.59 -17.55 -9.58
N MET A 224 -9.67 -16.80 -9.39
CA MET A 224 -9.67 -15.35 -9.18
C MET A 224 -10.53 -14.97 -7.98
N PRO A 225 -10.03 -14.14 -7.05
CA PRO A 225 -10.79 -13.77 -5.87
C PRO A 225 -11.93 -12.81 -6.23
N PHE A 226 -13.03 -12.92 -5.50
CA PHE A 226 -14.09 -11.93 -5.50
C PHE A 226 -13.76 -10.81 -4.51
N LEU A 227 -13.78 -9.56 -4.96
CA LEU A 227 -13.35 -8.39 -4.19
C LEU A 227 -14.48 -7.39 -3.88
N ASN A 228 -15.73 -7.76 -4.16
CA ASN A 228 -16.94 -6.92 -4.02
C ASN A 228 -16.96 -5.63 -4.89
N GLY A 229 -18.18 -5.12 -5.07
CA GLY A 229 -18.60 -4.28 -6.21
C GLY A 229 -18.45 -2.76 -6.08
N GLY A 230 -17.72 -2.21 -5.12
CA GLY A 230 -17.51 -0.75 -5.12
C GLY A 230 -16.54 -0.30 -6.21
N LEU A 231 -15.28 -0.75 -6.07
CA LEU A 231 -14.18 -0.35 -6.95
C LEU A 231 -14.23 -1.07 -8.30
N PHE A 232 -14.72 -2.31 -8.33
CA PHE A 232 -14.68 -3.20 -9.49
C PHE A 232 -15.99 -3.28 -10.27
N GLU A 233 -16.98 -2.43 -10.02
CA GLU A 233 -18.16 -2.30 -10.89
C GLU A 233 -17.96 -1.24 -11.98
N PRO A 234 -18.67 -1.31 -13.12
CA PRO A 234 -18.66 -0.24 -14.12
C PRO A 234 -19.11 1.10 -13.51
N MET A 235 -18.42 2.19 -13.84
CA MET A 235 -18.79 3.52 -13.32
C MET A 235 -20.17 3.94 -13.82
N ASN A 236 -21.09 4.25 -12.92
CA ASN A 236 -22.47 4.64 -13.22
C ASN A 236 -23.18 3.68 -14.20
N GLY A 237 -22.74 2.42 -14.30
CA GLY A 237 -23.27 1.46 -15.25
C GLY A 237 -23.17 1.90 -16.72
N TYR A 238 -22.06 2.49 -17.15
CA TYR A 238 -21.78 2.68 -18.57
C TYR A 238 -21.73 1.34 -19.30
N ALA A 239 -22.05 1.36 -20.59
CA ALA A 239 -22.27 0.16 -21.38
C ALA A 239 -20.94 -0.45 -21.85
N TRP A 240 -20.09 -0.85 -20.91
CA TRP A 240 -18.71 -1.32 -21.12
C TRP A 240 -18.61 -2.49 -22.13
N GLU A 241 -19.64 -3.32 -22.28
CA GLU A 241 -19.65 -4.39 -23.29
C GLU A 241 -19.79 -3.85 -24.74
N THR A 242 -20.29 -2.63 -24.92
CA THR A 242 -20.60 -2.04 -26.23
C THR A 242 -19.80 -0.77 -26.52
N THR A 243 -19.44 -0.01 -25.49
CA THR A 243 -18.65 1.22 -25.56
C THR A 243 -17.18 0.86 -25.52
N LYS A 244 -16.53 0.82 -26.68
CA LYS A 244 -15.14 0.33 -26.78
C LYS A 244 -14.10 1.37 -26.36
N ILE A 245 -13.56 1.27 -25.16
CA ILE A 245 -12.54 2.20 -24.65
C ILE A 245 -11.14 1.73 -25.04
N ASN A 246 -10.72 2.05 -26.26
CA ASN A 246 -9.44 1.60 -26.80
C ASN A 246 -8.26 2.48 -26.37
N LEU A 247 -7.88 2.42 -25.09
CA LEU A 247 -6.69 3.14 -24.60
C LEU A 247 -5.40 2.56 -25.21
N PRO A 248 -4.48 3.38 -25.74
CA PRO A 248 -3.24 2.88 -26.33
C PRO A 248 -2.43 2.01 -25.36
N ASN A 249 -1.95 0.84 -25.82
CA ASN A 249 -1.17 -0.08 -25.00
C ASN A 249 0.12 0.57 -24.45
N GLN A 250 0.62 1.62 -25.11
CA GLN A 250 1.78 2.42 -24.70
C GLN A 250 1.59 3.15 -23.36
N ILE A 251 0.34 3.40 -22.94
CA ILE A 251 0.03 3.98 -21.62
C ILE A 251 0.39 2.98 -20.50
N PHE A 252 0.27 1.68 -20.76
CA PHE A 252 0.56 0.64 -19.77
C PHE A 252 2.04 0.28 -19.72
N SER A 253 2.69 0.18 -20.88
CA SER A 253 4.13 -0.05 -20.96
C SER A 253 4.71 0.41 -22.29
N ASN A 254 5.92 0.95 -22.27
CA ASN A 254 6.63 1.40 -23.45
C ASN A 254 8.16 1.34 -23.25
N ASN A 255 8.91 1.78 -24.26
CA ASN A 255 10.38 1.80 -24.24
C ASN A 255 10.95 3.23 -24.19
N ASN A 256 10.18 4.21 -23.72
CA ASN A 256 10.63 5.59 -23.64
C ASN A 256 11.74 5.74 -22.60
N SER A 257 12.76 6.55 -22.88
CA SER A 257 13.77 6.88 -21.87
C SER A 257 13.27 7.99 -20.95
N THR A 258 13.28 7.75 -19.63
CA THR A 258 12.91 8.79 -18.66
C THR A 258 14.06 9.75 -18.40
N LYS A 259 13.74 10.92 -17.81
CA LYS A 259 14.75 11.89 -17.36
C LYS A 259 15.73 11.31 -16.33
N GLU A 260 15.31 10.27 -15.60
CA GLU A 260 16.16 9.59 -14.62
C GLU A 260 17.08 8.53 -15.24
N GLY A 261 16.96 8.26 -16.54
CA GLY A 261 17.73 7.24 -17.26
C GLY A 261 17.08 5.86 -17.29
N ASP A 262 15.83 5.74 -16.83
CA ASP A 262 15.11 4.48 -16.81
C ASP A 262 14.45 4.21 -18.17
N VAL A 263 14.11 2.93 -18.45
CA VAL A 263 13.37 2.53 -19.66
C VAL A 263 11.91 2.26 -19.33
N GLY A 264 11.02 2.91 -20.06
CA GLY A 264 9.57 2.88 -19.92
C GLY A 264 9.04 4.03 -19.06
N ASP A 265 7.86 4.55 -19.37
CA ASP A 265 7.12 5.47 -18.49
C ASP A 265 5.63 5.12 -18.37
N GLY A 266 5.25 3.92 -18.81
CA GLY A 266 3.89 3.41 -18.66
C GLY A 266 3.56 2.99 -17.23
N ILE A 267 2.27 2.74 -16.97
CA ILE A 267 1.75 2.38 -15.64
C ILE A 267 2.52 1.21 -15.02
N PHE A 268 2.71 0.12 -15.76
CA PHE A 268 3.42 -1.05 -15.26
C PHE A 268 4.92 -0.81 -15.14
N ASP A 269 5.52 -0.01 -16.03
CA ASP A 269 6.95 0.31 -15.99
C ASP A 269 7.32 1.11 -14.76
N VAL A 270 6.46 2.06 -14.38
CA VAL A 270 6.59 2.80 -13.13
C VAL A 270 6.32 1.88 -11.96
N PHE A 271 5.19 1.18 -11.91
CA PHE A 271 4.79 0.40 -10.73
C PHE A 271 5.81 -0.70 -10.40
N ASP A 272 6.35 -1.40 -11.40
CA ASP A 272 7.33 -2.48 -11.19
C ASP A 272 8.66 -2.01 -10.58
N ARG A 273 8.96 -0.70 -10.63
CA ARG A 273 10.16 -0.14 -9.99
C ARG A 273 10.02 0.01 -8.48
N TYR A 274 8.79 0.01 -7.98
CA TYR A 274 8.47 0.22 -6.58
C TYR A 274 8.05 -1.09 -5.93
N ASN A 275 8.43 -1.25 -4.66
CA ASN A 275 7.93 -2.34 -3.83
C ASN A 275 6.56 -1.96 -3.28
N PHE A 276 5.58 -2.83 -3.45
CA PHE A 276 4.26 -2.71 -2.84
C PHE A 276 4.18 -3.63 -1.62
N THR A 277 3.61 -3.14 -0.52
CA THR A 277 3.28 -3.92 0.68
C THR A 277 1.79 -3.83 0.95
N VAL A 278 1.23 -4.95 1.41
CA VAL A 278 -0.14 -5.07 1.93
C VAL A 278 -0.21 -4.89 3.43
N ASN A 279 0.94 -4.94 4.09
CA ASN A 279 1.03 -4.69 5.52
C ASN A 279 1.25 -3.20 5.71
N GLU A 280 0.36 -2.57 6.46
CA GLU A 280 0.59 -1.21 6.94
C GLU A 280 1.81 -1.21 7.87
N ASN A 281 2.60 -0.14 7.78
CA ASN A 281 3.78 0.04 8.60
C ASN A 281 3.38 0.09 10.07
N GLU A 282 4.15 -0.47 11.01
CA GLU A 282 3.97 -0.29 12.46
C GLU A 282 4.89 0.84 12.97
N PRO A 283 4.61 1.50 14.11
CA PRO A 283 5.45 2.60 14.62
C PRO A 283 6.91 2.21 14.84
N LEU A 284 7.15 0.94 15.19
CA LEU A 284 8.48 0.40 15.48
C LEU A 284 9.04 -0.50 14.36
N GLU A 285 8.20 -0.91 13.41
CA GLU A 285 8.59 -1.74 12.28
C GLU A 285 8.02 -1.19 10.97
N GLN A 286 8.93 -0.65 10.16
CA GLN A 286 8.61 0.03 8.93
C GLN A 286 9.22 -0.73 7.75
N GLU A 287 8.40 -1.01 6.75
CA GLU A 287 8.78 -1.61 5.48
C GLU A 287 8.87 -0.48 4.45
N VAL A 288 10.05 -0.31 3.83
CA VAL A 288 10.30 0.74 2.84
C VAL A 288 9.71 0.31 1.50
N ALA A 289 8.40 0.41 1.44
CA ALA A 289 7.54 0.03 0.35
C ALA A 289 6.34 0.97 0.30
N VAL A 290 5.71 1.04 -0.87
CA VAL A 290 4.43 1.69 -1.07
C VAL A 290 3.37 0.86 -0.33
N ASP A 291 2.61 1.49 0.55
CA ASP A 291 1.55 0.87 1.35
C ASP A 291 0.15 1.40 0.94
N PRO A 292 -0.95 0.76 1.38
CA PRO A 292 -2.30 1.20 1.01
C PRO A 292 -2.67 2.58 1.56
N GLU A 293 -2.03 3.04 2.65
CA GLU A 293 -2.22 4.40 3.21
C GLU A 293 -1.90 5.48 2.16
N MET A 294 -0.87 5.23 1.32
CA MET A 294 -0.53 6.10 0.20
C MET A 294 -1.75 6.36 -0.69
N LEU A 295 -2.63 5.39 -0.94
CA LEU A 295 -3.83 5.60 -1.77
C LEU A 295 -4.75 6.67 -1.18
N GLY A 296 -4.91 6.70 0.14
CA GLY A 296 -5.65 7.75 0.83
C GLY A 296 -5.06 9.13 0.51
N LYS A 297 -3.75 9.29 0.73
CA LYS A 297 -3.03 10.55 0.44
C LYS A 297 -3.12 10.94 -1.03
N VAL A 298 -3.04 9.99 -1.94
CA VAL A 298 -3.13 10.23 -3.38
C VAL A 298 -4.52 10.65 -3.79
N PHE A 299 -5.56 9.93 -3.35
CA PHE A 299 -6.93 10.27 -3.67
C PHE A 299 -7.36 11.61 -3.06
N GLU A 300 -6.83 11.98 -1.89
CA GLU A 300 -7.00 13.30 -1.29
C GLU A 300 -6.26 14.38 -2.08
N ASN A 301 -4.95 14.24 -2.27
CA ASN A 301 -4.14 15.26 -2.94
C ASN A 301 -4.52 15.46 -4.42
N LEU A 302 -5.08 14.45 -5.09
CA LEU A 302 -5.66 14.59 -6.44
C LEU A 302 -6.98 15.39 -6.42
N LEU A 303 -7.75 15.33 -5.33
CA LEU A 303 -8.93 16.22 -5.12
C LEU A 303 -8.48 17.65 -4.83
N GLU A 304 -7.32 17.83 -4.17
CA GLU A 304 -6.79 19.12 -3.74
C GLU A 304 -6.35 20.08 -4.87
N ILE A 305 -6.27 19.63 -6.13
CA ILE A 305 -5.95 20.51 -7.28
C ILE A 305 -7.04 21.60 -7.48
N LYS A 306 -8.21 21.48 -6.85
CA LYS A 306 -9.29 22.49 -6.95
C LYS A 306 -9.67 23.24 -5.66
N ASP A 307 -9.36 22.75 -4.45
CA ASP A 307 -10.16 23.18 -3.26
C ASP A 307 -9.42 23.40 -1.93
N ARG A 308 -8.09 23.60 -1.91
CA ARG A 308 -7.32 23.74 -0.64
C ARG A 308 -7.66 24.95 0.25
N LYS A 309 -8.44 25.93 -0.22
CA LYS A 309 -8.80 27.12 0.58
C LYS A 309 -10.23 27.15 1.10
N SER A 310 -11.10 26.20 0.71
CA SER A 310 -12.54 26.30 0.96
C SER A 310 -13.08 25.31 2.01
N LYS A 311 -12.41 24.17 2.27
CA LYS A 311 -13.02 23.07 3.07
C LYS A 311 -12.30 22.60 4.34
N GLY A 312 -11.15 23.17 4.72
CA GLY A 312 -10.53 22.91 6.03
C GLY A 312 -10.15 21.45 6.33
N ALA A 313 -9.94 20.62 5.31
CA ALA A 313 -9.50 19.23 5.48
C ALA A 313 -8.01 19.22 5.87
N PHE A 314 -7.73 18.92 7.15
CA PHE A 314 -6.37 18.70 7.64
C PHE A 314 -6.19 17.23 7.99
N TYR A 315 -5.16 16.61 7.44
CA TYR A 315 -4.76 15.26 7.80
C TYR A 315 -4.40 15.19 9.30
N THR A 316 -4.90 14.18 9.99
CA THR A 316 -4.55 13.92 11.39
C THR A 316 -3.30 13.04 11.44
N PRO A 317 -2.18 13.48 12.02
CA PRO A 317 -0.98 12.67 12.17
C PRO A 317 -1.25 11.31 12.81
N ARG A 318 -0.55 10.28 12.34
CA ARG A 318 -0.77 8.88 12.72
C ARG A 318 -0.68 8.63 14.21
N GLU A 319 0.30 9.24 14.88
CA GLU A 319 0.48 9.09 16.34
C GLU A 319 -0.77 9.56 17.09
N ILE A 320 -1.43 10.61 16.57
CA ILE A 320 -2.65 11.15 17.15
C ILE A 320 -3.83 10.23 16.84
N VAL A 321 -3.95 9.69 15.61
CA VAL A 321 -4.98 8.70 15.26
C VAL A 321 -4.88 7.46 16.16
N HIS A 322 -3.68 6.87 16.25
CA HIS A 322 -3.42 5.69 17.08
C HIS A 322 -3.76 5.96 18.56
N TYR A 323 -3.28 7.08 19.09
CA TYR A 323 -3.58 7.50 20.46
C TYR A 323 -5.10 7.64 20.68
N MET A 324 -5.81 8.32 19.78
CA MET A 324 -7.26 8.52 19.91
C MET A 324 -8.05 7.22 19.82
N CYS A 325 -7.68 6.30 18.91
CA CYS A 325 -8.29 4.99 18.81
C CYS A 325 -8.09 4.19 20.10
N GLN A 326 -6.86 4.15 20.63
CA GLN A 326 -6.55 3.46 21.88
C GLN A 326 -7.31 4.02 23.08
N GLU A 327 -7.30 5.34 23.26
CA GLU A 327 -8.04 5.98 24.35
C GLU A 327 -9.55 5.74 24.23
N SER A 328 -10.08 5.71 23.01
CA SER A 328 -11.50 5.42 22.78
C SER A 328 -11.85 3.98 23.14
N LEU A 329 -11.01 3.00 22.77
CA LEU A 329 -11.19 1.59 23.13
C LEU A 329 -11.05 1.36 24.64
N ILE A 330 -10.03 1.95 25.27
CA ILE A 330 -9.83 1.85 26.72
C ILE A 330 -11.06 2.38 27.46
N ASN A 331 -11.58 3.55 27.08
CA ASN A 331 -12.78 4.11 27.68
C ASN A 331 -14.03 3.26 27.42
N TYR A 332 -14.20 2.75 26.20
CA TYR A 332 -15.31 1.86 25.86
C TYR A 332 -15.30 0.60 26.73
N LEU A 333 -14.16 -0.10 26.81
CA LEU A 333 -14.01 -1.30 27.61
C LEU A 333 -14.15 -1.02 29.10
N HIS A 334 -13.62 0.11 29.61
CA HIS A 334 -13.73 0.45 31.02
C HIS A 334 -15.20 0.60 31.46
N ASN A 335 -16.02 1.22 30.62
CA ASN A 335 -17.45 1.42 30.90
C ASN A 335 -18.29 0.13 30.80
N HIS A 336 -17.78 -0.94 30.19
CA HIS A 336 -18.54 -2.16 29.94
C HIS A 336 -17.96 -3.42 30.62
N CYS A 337 -16.68 -3.43 31.01
CA CYS A 337 -15.99 -4.61 31.57
C CYS A 337 -15.78 -4.56 33.09
N ASP A 338 -16.09 -3.48 33.79
CA ASP A 338 -15.80 -3.29 35.23
C ASP A 338 -14.32 -3.56 35.60
N LEU A 339 -13.42 -3.43 34.61
CA LEU A 339 -11.98 -3.62 34.81
C LEU A 339 -11.32 -2.27 35.13
N PRO A 340 -10.30 -2.25 36.00
CA PRO A 340 -9.48 -1.07 36.23
C PRO A 340 -8.87 -0.52 34.94
N MET A 341 -8.88 0.80 34.80
CA MET A 341 -8.37 1.46 33.59
C MET A 341 -6.88 1.17 33.33
N GLU A 342 -6.10 0.94 34.39
CA GLU A 342 -4.68 0.55 34.28
C GLU A 342 -4.50 -0.80 33.58
N GLN A 343 -5.34 -1.80 33.89
CA GLN A 343 -5.28 -3.11 33.25
C GLN A 343 -5.64 -3.03 31.76
N LEU A 344 -6.69 -2.27 31.43
CA LEU A 344 -7.11 -2.04 30.05
C LEU A 344 -6.06 -1.25 29.25
N THR A 345 -5.41 -0.28 29.89
CA THR A 345 -4.32 0.49 29.27
C THR A 345 -3.15 -0.42 28.92
N ASN A 346 -2.75 -1.31 29.84
CA ASN A 346 -1.70 -2.29 29.57
C ASN A 346 -2.10 -3.31 28.49
N PHE A 347 -3.37 -3.73 28.45
CA PHE A 347 -3.85 -4.61 27.40
C PHE A 347 -3.82 -3.93 26.02
N ILE A 348 -4.40 -2.74 25.87
CA ILE A 348 -4.50 -2.08 24.57
C ILE A 348 -3.14 -1.57 24.09
N LYS A 349 -2.39 -0.84 24.93
CA LYS A 349 -1.14 -0.18 24.52
C LYS A 349 0.06 -1.12 24.52
N ASN A 350 0.14 -2.04 25.48
CA ASN A 350 1.29 -2.93 25.64
C ASN A 350 1.00 -4.37 25.20
N LYS A 351 -0.23 -4.66 24.74
CA LYS A 351 -0.68 -6.00 24.31
C LYS A 351 -0.41 -7.08 25.37
N SER A 352 -0.49 -6.69 26.66
CA SER A 352 -0.31 -7.60 27.80
C SER A 352 -1.63 -8.30 28.15
N LEU A 353 -1.58 -9.62 28.31
CA LEU A 353 -2.74 -10.43 28.70
C LEU A 353 -2.87 -10.61 30.23
N GLU A 354 -1.94 -10.05 31.01
CA GLU A 354 -1.95 -10.19 32.47
C GLU A 354 -3.20 -9.56 33.08
N ASN A 355 -3.88 -10.31 33.95
CA ASN A 355 -5.06 -9.89 34.71
C ASN A 355 -6.34 -9.60 33.89
N ILE A 356 -6.37 -9.93 32.59
CA ILE A 356 -7.59 -9.82 31.76
C ILE A 356 -8.22 -11.17 31.39
N GLU A 357 -7.55 -12.27 31.72
CA GLU A 357 -7.92 -13.64 31.32
C GLU A 357 -9.36 -14.01 31.71
N ASN A 358 -9.77 -13.62 32.92
CA ASN A 358 -11.12 -13.89 33.42
C ASN A 358 -12.22 -13.10 32.70
N SER A 359 -11.86 -12.03 32.01
CA SER A 359 -12.78 -11.14 31.27
C SER A 359 -12.62 -11.27 29.76
N ALA A 360 -11.76 -12.16 29.26
CA ALA A 360 -11.41 -12.27 27.84
C ALA A 360 -12.66 -12.47 26.94
N LEU A 361 -13.53 -13.43 27.28
CA LEU A 361 -14.78 -13.68 26.53
C LEU A 361 -15.71 -12.46 26.48
N LYS A 362 -15.75 -11.68 27.56
CA LYS A 362 -16.55 -10.46 27.65
C LYS A 362 -15.95 -9.36 26.78
N ILE A 363 -14.63 -9.20 26.82
CA ILE A 363 -13.90 -8.24 25.97
C ILE A 363 -14.11 -8.59 24.49
N ASP A 364 -13.92 -9.85 24.10
CA ASP A 364 -14.10 -10.31 22.72
C ASP A 364 -15.51 -10.00 22.21
N SER A 365 -16.53 -10.33 23.01
CA SER A 365 -17.93 -10.04 22.65
C SER A 365 -18.20 -8.54 22.50
N LEU A 366 -17.59 -7.69 23.33
CA LEU A 366 -17.73 -6.23 23.23
C LEU A 366 -17.04 -5.68 21.99
N LEU A 367 -15.83 -6.15 21.69
CA LEU A 367 -15.08 -5.74 20.51
C LEU A 367 -15.74 -6.21 19.21
N GLU A 368 -16.35 -7.39 19.19
CA GLU A 368 -17.12 -7.89 18.03
C GLU A 368 -18.36 -7.02 17.73
N ASN A 369 -18.99 -6.46 18.76
CA ASN A 369 -20.26 -5.73 18.64
C ASN A 369 -20.10 -4.20 18.69
N VAL A 370 -18.89 -3.68 18.86
CA VAL A 370 -18.64 -2.24 18.94
C VAL A 370 -19.00 -1.58 17.61
N LYS A 371 -19.66 -0.42 17.68
CA LYS A 371 -19.99 0.40 16.51
C LYS A 371 -19.24 1.70 16.59
N ILE A 372 -18.41 1.96 15.58
CA ILE A 372 -17.60 3.16 15.47
C ILE A 372 -18.22 4.08 14.44
N CYS A 373 -18.26 5.37 14.73
CA CYS A 373 -18.81 6.39 13.84
C CYS A 373 -17.87 7.60 13.83
N ASP A 374 -17.35 7.93 12.66
CA ASP A 374 -16.66 9.19 12.40
C ASP A 374 -17.55 10.04 11.48
N PRO A 375 -18.20 11.10 11.99
CA PRO A 375 -19.08 11.95 11.20
C PRO A 375 -18.34 12.83 10.17
N ALA A 376 -17.00 12.91 10.26
CA ALA A 376 -16.15 13.69 9.37
C ALA A 376 -14.99 12.83 8.84
N VAL A 377 -15.33 11.61 8.40
CA VAL A 377 -14.40 10.51 8.11
C VAL A 377 -13.23 10.84 7.16
N GLY A 378 -13.37 11.80 6.24
CA GLY A 378 -12.29 12.18 5.32
C GLY A 378 -11.72 10.98 4.56
N SER A 379 -10.40 10.76 4.66
CA SER A 379 -9.69 9.57 4.14
C SER A 379 -10.07 8.24 4.80
N GLY A 380 -10.77 8.26 5.93
CA GLY A 380 -11.04 7.06 6.72
C GLY A 380 -9.90 6.66 7.66
N ALA A 381 -8.95 7.56 7.93
CA ALA A 381 -7.80 7.27 8.79
C ALA A 381 -8.20 6.74 10.18
N PHE A 382 -9.24 7.29 10.80
CA PHE A 382 -9.77 6.80 12.08
C PHE A 382 -10.46 5.44 11.98
N MET A 383 -11.17 5.17 10.88
CA MET A 383 -11.84 3.89 10.69
C MET A 383 -10.82 2.76 10.51
N LEU A 384 -9.78 3.01 9.71
CA LEU A 384 -8.65 2.08 9.54
C LEU A 384 -7.84 1.95 10.84
N GLY A 385 -7.53 3.08 11.49
CA GLY A 385 -6.83 3.09 12.76
C GLY A 385 -7.55 2.27 13.83
N MET A 386 -8.87 2.40 13.93
CA MET A 386 -9.67 1.64 14.88
C MET A 386 -9.79 0.16 14.51
N LEU A 387 -9.82 -0.19 13.22
CA LEU A 387 -9.81 -1.59 12.77
C LEU A 387 -8.48 -2.29 13.09
N ASN A 388 -7.39 -1.53 13.09
CA ASN A 388 -6.05 -2.05 13.40
C ASN A 388 -5.79 -2.25 14.90
N GLU A 389 -6.42 -1.45 15.78
CA GLU A 389 -6.25 -1.56 17.24
C GLU A 389 -6.91 -2.79 17.83
#